data_AF-A0A7X4AJ39-F1
#
_entry.id   AF-A0A7X4AJ39-F1
#
_cell.length_a   1.000
_cell.length_b   1.000
_cell.length_c   1.000
_cell.angle_alpha   90.00
_cell.angle_beta   90.00
_cell.angle_gamma   90.00
#
_symmetry.space_group_name_H-M   'P 1'
#
loop_
_entity.id
_entity.type
_entity.pdbx_description
1 polymer ?
#
loop_
_entity_poly.entity_id
_entity_poly.type
_entity_poly.pdbx_seq_one_letter_code
_entity_poly.pdbx_strand_id
1 'polypeptide(L)'
;MLLAARQGIRLDPADFVAPSAPDIRPANGKLGVLLVGLGAVSSTFIAGVEHVRRGNRQPVGSLAQLATIRLGKRTDGRTPLIRDFVPLAELDQLVFGAWDPIPDDAYDAAVKSGVLDRYEEIEPVADFLKSIRPMLAVFDNDYVKRIDGSNVKSTASKLASVESVREDIRRFKEENDCDRLVMVWCASTEKFIT
;
A
#
# COMPACT_ATOMS: atom_id res chain seq x y z
N MET A 1 -22.22 -9.58 26.26
CA MET A 1 -22.42 -10.13 27.62
C MET A 1 -23.80 -10.76 27.84
N LEU A 2 -24.92 -10.15 27.40
CA LEU A 2 -26.27 -10.68 27.68
C LEU A 2 -26.61 -12.04 27.04
N LEU A 3 -26.04 -12.39 25.88
CA LEU A 3 -26.36 -13.64 25.18
C LEU A 3 -25.71 -14.87 25.84
N ALA A 4 -24.41 -14.79 26.18
CA ALA A 4 -23.65 -15.87 26.81
C ALA A 4 -24.18 -16.19 28.23
N ALA A 5 -24.49 -15.16 29.02
CA ALA A 5 -25.07 -15.33 30.35
C ALA A 5 -26.47 -15.99 30.29
N ARG A 6 -27.30 -15.66 29.29
CA ARG A 6 -28.60 -16.31 29.05
C ARG A 6 -28.49 -17.77 28.66
N GLN A 7 -27.35 -18.19 28.10
CA GLN A 7 -27.06 -19.58 27.74
C GLN A 7 -26.26 -20.33 28.82
N GLY A 8 -26.04 -19.73 30.00
CA GLY A 8 -25.27 -20.36 31.09
C GLY A 8 -23.77 -20.49 30.81
N ILE A 9 -23.26 -19.83 29.76
CA ILE A 9 -21.84 -19.82 29.42
C ILE A 9 -21.16 -18.77 30.30
N ARG A 10 -20.33 -19.24 31.24
CA ARG A 10 -19.46 -18.39 32.05
C ARG A 10 -18.27 -17.98 31.19
N LEU A 11 -18.06 -16.67 31.05
CA LEU A 11 -16.90 -16.11 30.37
C LEU A 11 -15.91 -15.64 31.43
N ASP A 12 -14.75 -16.29 31.50
CA ASP A 12 -13.65 -15.91 32.38
C ASP A 12 -12.65 -15.01 31.61
N PRO A 13 -11.85 -14.16 32.28
CA PRO A 13 -10.91 -13.25 31.61
C PRO A 13 -9.96 -13.94 30.62
N ALA A 14 -9.61 -15.20 30.86
CA ALA A 14 -8.78 -16.01 29.98
C ALA A 14 -9.44 -16.28 28.62
N ASP A 15 -10.77 -16.27 28.53
CA ASP A 15 -11.52 -16.47 27.27
C ASP A 15 -11.37 -15.29 26.31
N PHE A 16 -10.83 -14.16 26.79
CA PHE A 16 -10.61 -12.93 26.02
C PHE A 16 -9.13 -12.62 25.78
N VAL A 17 -8.23 -13.45 26.27
CA VAL A 17 -6.78 -13.27 26.09
C VAL A 17 -6.30 -14.36 25.16
N ALA A 18 -5.76 -13.98 24.01
CA ALA A 18 -5.14 -14.95 23.10
C ALA A 18 -4.03 -15.70 23.86
N PRO A 19 -4.05 -17.06 23.87
CA PRO A 19 -3.22 -17.87 24.76
C PRO A 19 -1.72 -17.80 24.44
N SER A 20 -1.32 -17.25 23.29
CA SER A 20 0.07 -17.04 22.93
C SER A 20 0.25 -15.70 22.22
N ALA A 21 1.34 -15.01 22.54
CA ALA A 21 1.78 -13.86 21.76
C ALA A 21 2.02 -14.30 20.30
N PRO A 22 1.52 -13.56 19.29
CA PRO A 22 1.77 -13.91 17.91
C PRO A 22 3.27 -13.79 17.58
N ASP A 23 3.78 -14.71 16.78
CA ASP A 23 5.14 -14.62 16.23
C ASP A 23 5.19 -13.50 15.17
N ILE A 24 5.91 -12.43 15.49
CA ILE A 24 6.07 -11.26 14.61
C ILE A 24 7.35 -11.44 13.81
N ARG A 25 7.19 -11.74 12.51
CA ARG A 25 8.34 -11.88 11.61
C ARG A 25 9.13 -10.57 11.50
N PRO A 26 10.47 -10.63 11.40
CA PRO A 26 11.30 -9.45 11.17
C PRO A 26 10.93 -8.71 9.89
N ALA A 27 11.10 -7.39 9.88
CA ALA A 27 10.86 -6.54 8.71
C ALA A 27 12.06 -6.44 7.75
N ASN A 28 12.83 -7.52 7.64
CA ASN A 28 14.01 -7.56 6.78
C ASN A 28 13.63 -7.64 5.29
N GLY A 29 14.63 -7.36 4.44
CA GLY A 29 14.54 -7.46 2.98
C GLY A 29 13.67 -6.41 2.32
N LYS A 30 13.55 -6.48 0.99
CA LYS A 30 12.70 -5.55 0.23
C LYS A 30 11.22 -5.90 0.39
N LEU A 31 10.39 -4.87 0.56
CA LEU A 31 8.94 -4.97 0.58
C LEU A 31 8.38 -4.39 -0.73
N GLY A 32 7.87 -5.26 -1.59
CA GLY A 32 7.15 -4.81 -2.78
C GLY A 32 5.76 -4.29 -2.42
N VAL A 33 5.47 -3.06 -2.81
CA VAL A 33 4.17 -2.40 -2.64
C VAL A 33 3.52 -2.32 -4.02
N LEU A 34 2.52 -3.17 -4.22
CA LEU A 34 1.78 -3.31 -5.46
C LEU A 34 0.49 -2.49 -5.40
N LEU A 35 0.44 -1.40 -6.16
CA LEU A 35 -0.65 -0.45 -6.16
C LEU A 35 -1.62 -0.77 -7.31
N VAL A 36 -2.90 -1.01 -6.99
CA VAL A 36 -3.93 -1.08 -8.03
C VAL A 36 -4.41 0.34 -8.28
N GLY A 37 -4.16 0.87 -9.47
CA GLY A 37 -4.26 2.28 -9.82
C GLY A 37 -2.93 3.02 -9.58
N LEU A 38 -2.41 3.69 -10.61
CA LEU A 38 -1.24 4.59 -10.57
C LEU A 38 -1.66 6.07 -10.67
N GLY A 39 -2.93 6.38 -10.42
CA GLY A 39 -3.44 7.76 -10.40
C GLY A 39 -3.00 8.60 -9.19
N ALA A 40 -3.77 9.65 -8.89
CA ALA A 40 -3.43 10.71 -7.93
C ALA A 40 -2.89 10.22 -6.57
N VAL A 41 -3.55 9.23 -5.94
CA VAL A 41 -3.15 8.73 -4.62
C VAL A 41 -1.80 8.02 -4.68
N SER A 42 -1.67 7.09 -5.63
CA SER A 42 -0.47 6.26 -5.80
C SER A 42 0.74 7.09 -6.21
N SER A 43 0.60 7.97 -7.19
CA SER A 43 1.70 8.82 -7.66
C SER A 43 2.17 9.79 -6.57
N THR A 44 1.24 10.37 -5.80
CA THR A 44 1.56 11.23 -4.65
C THR A 44 2.28 10.46 -3.54
N PHE A 45 1.81 9.24 -3.23
CA PHE A 45 2.44 8.39 -2.23
C PHE A 45 3.88 8.02 -2.62
N ILE A 46 4.10 7.58 -3.87
CA ILE A 46 5.42 7.24 -4.39
C ILE A 46 6.36 8.45 -4.33
N ALA A 47 5.91 9.62 -4.83
CA ALA A 47 6.69 10.85 -4.82
C ALA A 47 7.05 11.27 -3.39
N GLY A 48 6.09 11.22 -2.46
CA GLY A 48 6.30 11.55 -1.04
C GLY A 48 7.32 10.64 -0.37
N VAL A 49 7.27 9.32 -0.62
CA VAL A 49 8.27 8.39 -0.12
C VAL A 49 9.65 8.72 -0.68
N GLU A 50 9.75 8.96 -1.99
CA GLU A 50 11.04 9.25 -2.63
C GLU A 50 11.66 10.56 -2.12
N HIS A 51 10.86 11.60 -1.85
CA HIS A 51 11.36 12.82 -1.20
C HIS A 51 11.93 12.55 0.19
N VAL A 52 11.30 11.68 0.98
CA VAL A 52 11.81 11.35 2.31
C VAL A 52 13.11 10.55 2.21
N ARG A 53 13.21 9.61 1.27
CA ARG A 53 14.46 8.86 1.00
C ARG A 53 15.62 9.75 0.61
N ARG A 54 15.36 10.76 -0.24
CA ARG A 54 16.35 11.76 -0.66
C ARG A 54 16.68 12.79 0.43
N GLY A 55 15.96 12.77 1.56
CA GLY A 55 16.12 13.75 2.63
C GLY A 55 15.54 15.14 2.31
N ASN A 56 14.75 15.26 1.24
CA ASN A 56 14.16 16.52 0.79
C ASN A 56 13.00 17.00 1.69
N ARG A 57 12.25 16.05 2.26
CA ARG A 57 11.03 16.32 3.06
C ARG A 57 10.96 15.37 4.26
N GLN A 58 10.12 15.74 5.23
CA GLN A 58 9.75 14.88 6.36
C GLN A 58 8.43 14.16 6.05
N PRO A 59 8.19 12.93 6.57
CA PRO A 59 6.98 12.15 6.32
C PRO A 59 5.76 12.65 7.13
N VAL A 60 5.44 13.95 7.02
CA VAL A 60 4.36 14.61 7.76
C VAL A 60 3.02 13.94 7.46
N GLY A 61 2.23 13.67 8.51
CA GLY A 61 0.95 12.97 8.42
C GLY A 61 1.06 11.44 8.50
N SER A 62 2.26 10.86 8.40
CA SER A 62 2.45 9.42 8.57
C SER A 62 2.45 9.02 10.06
N LEU A 63 1.41 8.30 10.47
CA LEU A 63 1.33 7.72 11.81
C LEU A 63 2.52 6.79 12.09
N ALA A 64 2.84 5.89 11.15
CA ALA A 64 3.90 4.92 11.34
C ALA A 64 5.28 5.58 11.52
N GLN A 65 5.53 6.70 10.82
CA GLN A 65 6.85 7.34 10.79
C GLN A 65 7.04 8.39 11.90
N LEU A 66 6.01 9.16 12.25
CA LEU A 66 6.15 10.32 13.15
C LEU A 66 5.35 10.22 14.45
N ALA A 67 4.38 9.31 14.55
CA ALA A 67 3.62 9.18 15.79
C ALA A 67 4.35 8.34 16.83
N THR A 68 3.96 8.54 18.08
CA THR A 68 4.52 7.85 19.24
C THR A 68 3.48 6.95 19.89
N ILE A 69 3.97 5.94 20.63
CA ILE A 69 3.13 5.05 21.43
C ILE A 69 3.48 5.19 22.90
N ARG A 70 2.49 5.39 23.77
CA ARG A 70 2.72 5.47 25.22
C ARG A 70 2.78 4.07 25.84
N LEU A 71 3.88 3.78 26.52
CA LEU A 71 4.11 2.51 27.21
C LEU A 71 4.03 2.68 28.73
N GLY A 72 3.02 2.07 29.35
CA GLY A 72 2.80 2.16 30.80
C GLY A 72 2.07 3.43 31.24
N LYS A 73 2.38 3.92 32.45
CA LYS A 73 1.68 5.06 33.04
C LYS A 73 2.14 6.36 32.40
N ARG A 74 1.27 7.38 32.46
CA ARG A 74 1.59 8.74 31.99
C ARG A 74 2.85 9.34 32.65
N THR A 75 3.13 8.95 33.88
CA THR A 75 4.27 9.41 34.68
C THR A 75 5.60 8.79 34.28
N ASP A 76 5.60 7.71 33.51
CA ASP A 76 6.81 6.93 33.23
C ASP A 76 7.65 7.56 32.11
N GLY A 77 7.12 8.54 31.36
CA GLY A 77 7.83 9.23 30.29
C GLY A 77 8.17 8.35 29.06
N ARG A 78 7.66 7.11 28.99
CA ARG A 78 7.97 6.16 27.91
C ARG A 78 7.02 6.35 26.72
N THR A 79 7.47 7.13 25.75
CA THR A 79 6.70 7.46 24.54
C THR A 79 7.58 7.39 23.29
N PRO A 80 8.14 6.20 22.94
CA PRO A 80 8.95 6.05 21.72
C PRO A 80 8.13 6.29 20.45
N LEU A 81 8.81 6.55 19.34
CA LEU A 81 8.18 6.51 18.00
C LEU A 81 7.66 5.10 17.72
N ILE A 82 6.56 5.01 16.96
CA ILE A 82 5.99 3.71 16.59
C ILE A 82 7.00 2.87 15.79
N ARG A 83 7.69 3.48 14.82
CA ARG A 83 8.74 2.81 14.02
C ARG A 83 9.92 2.28 14.84
N ASP A 84 10.22 2.90 15.97
CA ASP A 84 11.31 2.46 16.87
C ASP A 84 10.84 1.36 17.83
N PHE A 85 9.53 1.12 17.91
CA PHE A 85 8.91 0.17 18.83
C PHE A 85 8.54 -1.17 18.17
N VAL A 86 8.09 -1.15 16.91
CA VAL A 86 7.71 -2.36 16.15
C VAL A 86 8.59 -2.54 14.92
N PRO A 87 8.89 -3.79 14.51
CA PRO A 87 9.69 -4.04 13.31
C PRO A 87 8.87 -3.68 12.06
N LEU A 88 9.10 -2.48 11.53
CA LEU A 88 8.52 -2.00 10.27
C LEU A 88 9.58 -2.00 9.17
N ALA A 89 9.14 -2.12 7.92
CA ALA A 89 10.03 -1.92 6.79
C ALA A 89 10.39 -0.43 6.71
N GLU A 90 11.67 -0.13 6.58
CA GLU A 90 12.17 1.21 6.31
C GLU A 90 11.71 1.68 4.93
N LEU A 91 11.64 3.00 4.75
CA LEU A 91 11.20 3.57 3.49
C LEU A 91 12.13 3.14 2.34
N ASP A 92 13.44 3.01 2.55
CA ASP A 92 14.40 2.54 1.53
C ASP A 92 14.20 1.07 1.11
N GLN A 93 13.50 0.27 1.92
CA GLN A 93 13.21 -1.12 1.59
C GLN A 93 11.99 -1.27 0.65
N LEU A 94 11.20 -0.21 0.45
CA LEU A 94 10.00 -0.30 -0.38
C LEU A 94 10.35 -0.39 -1.88
N VAL A 95 9.65 -1.23 -2.63
CA VAL A 95 9.76 -1.26 -4.10
C VAL A 95 8.36 -1.12 -4.68
N PHE A 96 8.16 -0.19 -5.61
CA PHE A 96 6.83 0.12 -6.13
C PHE A 96 6.57 -0.59 -7.45
N GLY A 97 5.40 -1.21 -7.54
CA GLY A 97 4.81 -1.66 -8.79
C GLY A 97 3.35 -1.23 -8.83
N ALA A 98 2.78 -1.10 -10.01
CA ALA A 98 1.38 -0.74 -10.15
C ALA A 98 0.72 -1.39 -11.36
N TRP A 99 -0.61 -1.51 -11.31
CA TRP A 99 -1.45 -1.74 -12.49
C TRP A 99 -2.32 -0.51 -12.71
N ASP A 100 -2.54 -0.11 -13.95
CA ASP A 100 -3.50 0.94 -14.27
C ASP A 100 -4.03 0.75 -15.69
N PRO A 101 -5.35 0.91 -15.94
CA PRO A 101 -5.91 0.93 -17.30
C PRO A 101 -5.38 2.09 -18.17
N ILE A 102 -4.79 3.12 -17.57
CA ILE A 102 -4.16 4.26 -18.24
C ILE A 102 -2.64 4.00 -18.32
N PRO A 103 -1.99 4.18 -19.49
CA PRO A 103 -0.58 3.82 -19.68
C PRO A 103 0.44 4.84 -19.14
N ASP A 104 -0.02 5.84 -18.39
CA ASP A 104 0.83 6.91 -17.85
C ASP A 104 1.81 6.36 -16.82
N ASP A 105 3.07 6.78 -16.88
CA ASP A 105 4.01 6.52 -15.79
C ASP A 105 3.67 7.36 -14.56
N ALA A 106 4.33 7.10 -13.42
CA ALA A 106 4.01 7.79 -12.17
C ALA A 106 4.27 9.32 -12.26
N TYR A 107 5.18 9.78 -13.13
CA TYR A 107 5.43 11.20 -13.33
C TYR A 107 4.26 11.85 -14.08
N ASP A 108 3.85 11.27 -15.21
CA ASP A 108 2.73 11.76 -16.00
C ASP A 108 1.44 11.77 -15.16
N ALA A 109 1.20 10.70 -14.38
CA ALA A 109 0.08 10.63 -13.46
C ALA A 109 0.14 11.70 -12.35
N ALA A 110 1.31 11.94 -11.76
CA ALA A 110 1.49 13.00 -10.74
C ALA A 110 1.17 14.38 -11.33
N VAL A 111 1.73 14.70 -12.51
CA VAL A 111 1.51 15.99 -13.18
C VAL A 111 0.03 16.18 -13.53
N LYS A 112 -0.62 15.16 -14.12
CA LYS A 112 -2.04 15.23 -14.49
C LYS A 112 -2.97 15.32 -13.28
N SER A 113 -2.59 14.74 -12.14
CA SER A 113 -3.42 14.77 -10.93
C SER A 113 -3.54 16.16 -10.31
N GLY A 114 -2.51 17.02 -10.50
CA GLY A 114 -2.48 18.37 -9.95
C GLY A 114 -2.47 18.44 -8.42
N VAL A 115 -2.10 17.35 -7.73
CA VAL A 115 -2.03 17.31 -6.25
C VAL A 115 -0.73 17.96 -5.74
N LEU A 116 0.39 17.64 -6.38
CA LEU A 116 1.73 18.10 -6.00
C LEU A 116 2.17 19.29 -6.86
N ASP A 117 2.96 20.19 -6.28
CA ASP A 117 3.60 21.25 -7.06
C ASP A 117 4.59 20.64 -8.06
N ARG A 118 4.45 21.01 -9.32
CA ARG A 118 5.26 20.42 -10.39
C ARG A 118 6.75 20.63 -10.16
N TYR A 119 7.19 21.84 -9.86
CA TYR A 119 8.60 22.19 -9.86
C TYR A 119 9.27 21.91 -8.51
N GLU A 120 8.54 22.07 -7.41
CA GLU A 120 9.06 21.84 -6.06
C GLU A 120 8.91 20.39 -5.59
N GLU A 121 7.92 19.65 -6.10
CA GLU A 121 7.55 18.34 -5.57
C GLU A 121 7.58 17.22 -6.62
N ILE A 122 7.46 17.49 -7.92
CA ILE A 122 7.52 16.44 -8.95
C ILE A 122 8.89 16.39 -9.64
N GLU A 123 9.37 17.50 -10.19
CA GLU A 123 10.65 17.55 -10.93
C GLU A 123 11.86 17.02 -10.11
N PRO A 124 12.00 17.28 -8.79
CA PRO A 124 13.14 16.79 -8.02
C PRO A 124 13.22 15.27 -7.85
N VAL A 125 12.13 14.55 -8.15
CA VAL A 125 12.03 13.08 -8.06
C VAL A 125 11.56 12.46 -9.40
N ALA A 126 11.57 13.24 -10.47
CA ALA A 126 11.00 12.84 -11.77
C ALA A 126 11.72 11.65 -12.40
N ASP A 127 13.03 11.51 -12.18
CA ASP A 127 13.83 10.37 -12.62
C ASP A 127 13.28 9.05 -12.05
N PHE A 128 12.96 9.04 -10.75
CA PHE A 128 12.37 7.88 -10.09
C PHE A 128 10.93 7.64 -10.55
N LEU A 129 10.10 8.68 -10.61
CA LEU A 129 8.70 8.55 -11.02
C LEU A 129 8.56 8.02 -12.46
N LYS A 130 9.37 8.49 -13.41
CA LYS A 130 9.38 8.02 -14.80
C LYS A 130 9.80 6.55 -14.95
N SER A 131 10.51 6.00 -13.97
CA SER A 131 10.89 4.59 -13.96
C SER A 131 9.71 3.66 -13.62
N ILE A 132 8.66 4.19 -13.00
CA ILE A 132 7.51 3.41 -12.53
C ILE A 132 6.39 3.48 -13.58
N ARG A 133 6.30 2.42 -14.38
CA ARG A 133 5.27 2.26 -15.41
C ARG A 133 4.24 1.23 -14.97
N PRO A 134 2.94 1.45 -15.26
CA PRO A 134 1.90 0.52 -14.87
C PRO A 134 1.94 -0.73 -15.74
N MET A 135 1.85 -1.89 -15.09
CA MET A 135 1.50 -3.14 -15.75
C MET A 135 0.07 -3.07 -16.30
N LEU A 136 -0.23 -3.86 -17.33
CA LEU A 136 -1.58 -3.98 -17.91
C LEU A 136 -2.60 -4.34 -16.81
N ALA A 137 -3.68 -3.56 -16.67
CA ALA A 137 -4.70 -3.82 -15.67
C ALA A 137 -5.73 -4.87 -16.12
N VAL A 138 -6.36 -5.56 -15.17
CA VAL A 138 -7.67 -6.17 -15.42
C VAL A 138 -8.70 -5.07 -15.24
N PHE A 139 -9.42 -4.72 -16.29
CA PHE A 139 -10.37 -3.60 -16.27
C PHE A 139 -11.70 -3.99 -16.91
N ASP A 140 -12.79 -3.56 -16.27
CA ASP A 140 -14.15 -3.88 -16.67
C ASP A 140 -15.05 -2.66 -16.51
N ASN A 141 -15.52 -2.13 -17.65
CA ASN A 141 -16.37 -0.95 -17.72
C ASN A 141 -17.73 -1.13 -17.04
N ASP A 142 -18.16 -2.38 -16.78
CA ASP A 142 -19.37 -2.62 -16.01
C ASP A 142 -19.22 -2.19 -14.55
N TYR A 143 -18.00 -2.19 -14.02
CA TYR A 143 -17.68 -1.80 -12.65
C TYR A 143 -17.35 -0.31 -12.53
N VAL A 144 -16.70 0.26 -13.56
CA VAL A 144 -16.32 1.68 -13.63
C VAL A 144 -16.64 2.25 -15.00
N LYS A 145 -17.70 3.05 -15.11
CA LYS A 145 -18.26 3.47 -16.42
C LYS A 145 -17.61 4.68 -17.10
N ARG A 146 -16.73 5.41 -16.41
CA ARG A 146 -16.23 6.73 -16.84
C ARG A 146 -14.75 6.73 -17.22
N ILE A 147 -14.15 5.56 -17.39
CA ILE A 147 -12.74 5.40 -17.69
C ILE A 147 -12.61 4.50 -18.89
N ASP A 148 -11.98 5.01 -19.95
CA ASP A 148 -11.59 4.20 -21.11
C ASP A 148 -10.10 3.87 -20.98
N GLY A 149 -9.82 2.60 -20.69
CA GLY A 149 -8.46 2.10 -20.51
C GLY A 149 -7.88 1.52 -21.81
N SER A 150 -6.69 1.97 -22.19
CA SER A 150 -5.91 1.36 -23.29
C SER A 150 -4.84 0.37 -22.79
N ASN A 151 -4.46 0.43 -21.51
CA ASN A 151 -3.48 -0.44 -20.86
C ASN A 151 -4.17 -1.61 -20.14
N VAL A 152 -4.93 -2.42 -20.87
CA VAL A 152 -5.79 -3.48 -20.31
C VAL A 152 -5.36 -4.86 -20.80
N LYS A 153 -5.33 -5.84 -19.90
CA LYS A 153 -5.07 -7.24 -20.21
C LYS A 153 -6.18 -7.81 -21.10
N SER A 154 -5.79 -8.51 -22.16
CA SER A 154 -6.71 -9.34 -22.93
C SER A 154 -6.71 -10.76 -22.37
N THR A 155 -7.81 -11.16 -21.72
CA THR A 155 -7.95 -12.50 -21.12
C THR A 155 -9.28 -13.12 -21.46
N ALA A 156 -9.28 -14.43 -21.77
CA ALA A 156 -10.47 -15.15 -22.25
C ALA A 156 -11.55 -15.41 -21.18
N SER A 157 -11.22 -15.34 -19.89
CA SER A 157 -12.16 -15.54 -18.77
C SER A 157 -11.66 -14.85 -17.51
N LYS A 158 -12.54 -14.66 -16.52
CA LYS A 158 -12.16 -14.09 -15.21
C LYS A 158 -11.13 -14.95 -14.48
N LEU A 159 -11.19 -16.29 -14.62
CA LEU A 159 -10.16 -17.19 -14.08
C LEU A 159 -8.80 -16.92 -14.74
N ALA A 160 -8.78 -16.72 -16.06
CA ALA A 160 -7.56 -16.34 -16.77
C ALA A 160 -7.05 -14.94 -16.33
N SER A 161 -7.94 -14.01 -16.03
CA SER A 161 -7.57 -12.70 -15.44
C SER A 161 -6.89 -12.86 -14.09
N VAL A 162 -7.46 -13.69 -13.20
CA VAL A 162 -6.87 -13.99 -11.88
C VAL A 162 -5.48 -14.61 -12.03
N GLU A 163 -5.32 -15.62 -12.87
CA GLU A 163 -4.01 -16.24 -13.09
C GLU A 163 -3.00 -15.26 -13.70
N SER A 164 -3.43 -14.37 -14.60
CA SER A 164 -2.54 -13.32 -15.14
C SER A 164 -2.07 -12.34 -14.07
N VAL A 165 -2.94 -11.93 -13.13
CA VAL A 165 -2.54 -11.06 -12.01
C VAL A 165 -1.61 -11.80 -11.04
N ARG A 166 -1.87 -13.08 -10.75
CA ARG A 166 -0.98 -13.90 -9.92
C ARG A 166 0.40 -14.02 -10.54
N GLU A 167 0.46 -14.13 -11.86
CA GLU A 167 1.73 -14.19 -12.59
C GLU A 167 2.50 -12.87 -12.53
N ASP A 168 1.82 -11.74 -12.72
CA ASP A 168 2.43 -10.42 -12.53
C ASP A 168 3.01 -10.25 -11.12
N ILE A 169 2.28 -10.68 -10.09
CA ILE A 169 2.74 -10.63 -8.69
C ILE A 169 4.01 -11.45 -8.50
N ARG A 170 4.07 -12.68 -9.02
CA ARG A 170 5.26 -13.54 -8.91
C ARG A 170 6.44 -12.96 -9.67
N ARG A 171 6.22 -12.53 -10.91
CA ARG A 171 7.24 -11.92 -11.76
C ARG A 171 7.80 -10.65 -11.13
N PHE A 172 6.94 -9.75 -10.64
CA PHE A 172 7.38 -8.55 -9.94
C PHE A 172 8.23 -8.89 -8.71
N LYS A 173 7.81 -9.91 -7.93
CA LYS A 173 8.57 -10.37 -6.76
C LYS A 173 9.99 -10.80 -7.14
N GLU A 174 10.09 -11.62 -8.19
CA GLU A 174 11.35 -12.20 -8.67
C GLU A 174 12.26 -11.13 -9.28
N GLU A 175 11.74 -10.33 -10.23
CA GLU A 175 12.50 -9.30 -10.94
C GLU A 175 13.07 -8.21 -10.02
N ASN A 176 12.38 -7.94 -8.90
CA ASN A 176 12.78 -6.90 -7.95
C ASN A 176 13.47 -7.43 -6.68
N ASP A 177 13.64 -8.75 -6.57
CA ASP A 177 14.23 -9.42 -5.41
C ASP A 177 13.51 -9.03 -4.10
N CYS A 178 12.17 -9.11 -4.12
CA CYS A 178 11.33 -8.78 -2.97
C CYS A 178 11.11 -10.01 -2.08
N ASP A 179 11.33 -9.88 -0.77
CA ASP A 179 11.03 -10.96 0.18
C ASP A 179 9.53 -11.11 0.43
N ARG A 180 8.87 -9.96 0.52
CA ARG A 180 7.47 -9.80 0.89
C ARG A 180 6.79 -8.83 -0.07
N LEU A 181 5.49 -9.03 -0.24
CA LEU A 181 4.64 -8.16 -1.04
C LEU A 181 3.41 -7.75 -0.25
N VAL A 182 2.94 -6.53 -0.47
CA VAL A 182 1.62 -6.05 -0.08
C VAL A 182 0.94 -5.46 -1.30
N MET A 183 -0.36 -5.70 -1.44
CA MET A 183 -1.16 -5.10 -2.49
C MET A 183 -2.16 -4.12 -1.86
N VAL A 184 -2.26 -2.91 -2.41
CA VAL A 184 -3.16 -1.85 -1.93
C VAL A 184 -4.02 -1.39 -3.09
N TRP A 185 -5.34 -1.37 -2.88
CA TRP A 185 -6.29 -0.89 -3.87
C TRP A 185 -6.44 0.64 -3.76
N CYS A 186 -5.95 1.35 -4.77
CA CYS A 186 -6.03 2.81 -4.89
C CYS A 186 -6.74 3.24 -6.20
N ALA A 187 -7.41 2.31 -6.87
CA ALA A 187 -8.12 2.55 -8.11
C ALA A 187 -9.48 3.19 -7.85
N SER A 188 -10.20 3.51 -8.93
CA SER A 188 -11.54 4.09 -8.84
C SER A 188 -12.50 3.22 -8.04
N THR A 189 -13.42 3.88 -7.34
CA THR A 189 -14.52 3.21 -6.63
C THR A 189 -15.40 2.48 -7.64
N GLU A 190 -15.53 1.18 -7.47
CA GLU A 190 -16.39 0.34 -8.28
C GLU A 190 -17.84 0.37 -7.77
N LYS A 191 -18.80 0.03 -8.65
CA LYS A 191 -20.18 -0.20 -8.20
C LYS A 191 -20.23 -1.34 -7.18
N PHE A 192 -21.25 -1.33 -6.32
CA PHE A 192 -21.55 -2.46 -5.46
C PHE A 192 -21.98 -3.69 -6.27
N ILE A 193 -21.53 -4.88 -5.86
CA ILE A 193 -21.92 -6.15 -6.47
C ILE A 193 -23.19 -6.64 -5.78
N THR A 194 -24.26 -6.82 -6.55
CA THR A 194 -25.55 -7.38 -6.10
C THR A 194 -25.69 -8.84 -6.50
#